data_AF-A0A1R0GFG9-F1
#
_entry.id   AF-A0A1R0GFG9-F1
#
_cell.length_a   1.000
_cell.length_b   1.000
_cell.length_c   1.000
_cell.angle_alpha   90.00
_cell.angle_beta   90.00
_cell.angle_gamma   90.00
#
_symmetry.space_group_name_H-M   'P 1'
#
loop_
_entity.id
_entity.type
_entity.pdbx_description
1 polymer ?
#
loop_
_entity_poly.entity_id
_entity_poly.type
_entity_poly.pdbx_seq_one_letter_code
_entity_poly.pdbx_strand_id
1 'polypeptide(L)'
;MNILNSGFAMRVGRNVFHGLQEAQERPVDIVNAFSSTERRFAEHFDTSTHSAVIKMMMVTFGSRRADMFSEVRHVGGGYDITLKDGYKLHLAEHELRRTTAASRFVGSDAGAMENANFALAVFIKRKQLSSADSSINSNFDAALSTSLQGETTFNLLKGMGMKQFMRRIPAQQLIGKDAVGVMETHDFGASLIRNGVAHRFDRQYRPDRHYVYVLDNAEQARRNPEKPSGILNGFNAVEPRFGESFDVSSHAAVIKMLMLRFGQSPADMFEKVFPAGGGYNITMKDGFAIHLSEQELKQASDASRFAGPDRQALNQANFMWAAYVKRRQLTRFDPAPDKSFGRALSNALEGDTPYRVLTGLGMVGFLRLVPPGKMMKQGAVAVINTFGYSGALVLDGVQHSVGKPASVARSYGYMLAEEVPAGLPIDSIPTVSPTSDVPVGIKPANIWSGFYQGVEGNCVTVSAIKAAMMKYGQNPRGIYKSIIPTREGYTVTMRDACTVRLTHEELKKAREGSHFKGADPGLLKDATFLYAVSAKRAQMENHEFRAAAGFEAAMGTLNDGESPGDALQRLGLYAFTRQSSVQELASGVAGTLANFGHSVAVVDGVFDDYGAKTSLKTSGWMRDDGIALKLV
;
A
#
# COMPACT_ATOMS: atom_id res chain seq x y z
N MET A 1 -81.54 61.62 15.58
CA MET A 1 -81.74 60.36 14.82
C MET A 1 -80.69 59.35 15.28
N ASN A 2 -81.14 58.26 15.90
CA ASN A 2 -80.57 56.90 16.11
C ASN A 2 -79.02 56.72 16.04
N ILE A 3 -78.29 56.33 17.11
CA ILE A 3 -78.20 55.04 17.85
C ILE A 3 -77.06 54.10 17.34
N LEU A 4 -76.15 53.77 18.29
CA LEU A 4 -75.18 52.64 18.48
C LEU A 4 -73.82 52.66 17.75
N ASN A 5 -72.67 52.73 18.47
CA ASN A 5 -71.90 51.67 19.19
C ASN A 5 -71.47 50.51 18.27
N SER A 6 -70.23 50.02 18.17
CA SER A 6 -69.04 49.91 19.06
C SER A 6 -67.93 49.26 18.19
N GLY A 7 -66.63 49.28 18.42
CA GLY A 7 -65.78 49.82 19.47
C GLY A 7 -64.28 49.63 19.12
N PHE A 8 -63.46 50.53 19.65
CA PHE A 8 -62.06 50.40 20.13
C PHE A 8 -61.00 49.72 19.21
N ALA A 9 -60.11 50.49 18.56
CA ALA A 9 -58.86 51.12 19.07
C ALA A 9 -57.72 50.08 19.30
N MET A 10 -56.45 50.30 18.94
CA MET A 10 -55.69 51.53 19.05
C MET A 10 -54.38 51.49 18.22
N ARG A 11 -53.86 52.70 17.99
CA ARG A 11 -52.72 53.09 17.16
C ARG A 11 -51.35 52.60 17.64
N VAL A 12 -50.61 52.09 16.65
CA VAL A 12 -49.19 52.28 16.30
C VAL A 12 -48.41 53.35 17.09
N GLY A 13 -47.27 52.94 17.67
CA GLY A 13 -46.22 53.86 18.14
C GLY A 13 -44.95 53.18 18.68
N ARG A 14 -43.94 53.04 17.78
CA ARG A 14 -42.46 52.99 17.97
C ARG A 14 -41.81 51.88 18.84
N ASN A 15 -40.88 51.11 18.24
CA ASN A 15 -39.46 51.10 18.66
C ASN A 15 -38.56 50.18 17.79
N VAL A 16 -37.40 50.76 17.44
CA VAL A 16 -36.02 50.21 17.44
C VAL A 16 -35.70 48.89 16.69
N PHE A 17 -34.68 48.99 15.83
CA PHE A 17 -34.01 47.92 15.08
C PHE A 17 -33.61 46.70 15.91
N HIS A 18 -33.93 45.49 15.42
CA HIS A 18 -33.21 44.26 15.73
C HIS A 18 -33.34 43.23 14.59
N GLY A 19 -32.19 42.74 14.11
CA GLY A 19 -31.93 41.38 13.65
C GLY A 19 -32.74 40.81 12.47
N LEU A 20 -32.13 40.77 11.29
CA LEU A 20 -32.45 39.77 10.27
C LEU A 20 -32.13 38.38 10.83
N GLN A 21 -33.18 37.58 11.03
CA GLN A 21 -33.10 36.19 11.44
C GLN A 21 -32.85 35.35 10.18
N GLU A 22 -31.64 34.78 10.06
CA GLU A 22 -31.30 33.78 9.03
C GLU A 22 -32.28 32.61 9.11
N ALA A 23 -32.83 32.24 7.95
CA ALA A 23 -33.71 31.09 7.81
C ALA A 23 -32.91 29.80 8.11
N GLN A 24 -33.32 29.09 9.15
CA GLN A 24 -32.75 27.82 9.56
C GLN A 24 -33.15 26.73 8.53
N GLU A 25 -32.22 26.31 7.68
CA GLU A 25 -32.41 25.19 6.74
C GLU A 25 -32.71 23.89 7.51
N ARG A 26 -33.78 23.17 7.14
CA ARG A 26 -34.07 21.84 7.70
C ARG A 26 -33.00 20.84 7.23
N PRO A 27 -32.56 19.90 8.08
CA PRO A 27 -31.61 18.87 7.66
C PRO A 27 -32.20 18.01 6.54
N VAL A 28 -31.51 17.91 5.41
CA VAL A 28 -31.90 17.04 4.30
C VAL A 28 -31.82 15.58 4.77
N ASP A 29 -32.88 14.80 4.56
CA ASP A 29 -32.84 13.35 4.80
C ASP A 29 -32.08 12.62 3.68
N ILE A 30 -30.75 12.69 3.72
CA ILE A 30 -29.85 12.14 2.71
C ILE A 30 -30.04 10.63 2.48
N VAL A 31 -30.57 9.90 3.46
CA VAL A 31 -30.84 8.46 3.30
C VAL A 31 -31.85 8.22 2.18
N ASN A 32 -32.89 9.07 2.13
CA ASN A 32 -34.02 8.95 1.22
C ASN A 32 -33.96 9.96 0.05
N ALA A 33 -32.96 10.84 0.02
CA ALA A 33 -32.83 11.88 -0.99
C ALA A 33 -32.58 11.33 -2.42
N PHE A 34 -31.78 10.28 -2.55
CA PHE A 34 -31.52 9.56 -3.81
C PHE A 34 -31.12 8.10 -3.54
N SER A 35 -30.96 7.28 -4.57
CA SER A 35 -30.58 5.86 -4.54
C SER A 35 -29.92 5.47 -5.86
N SER A 36 -29.48 4.23 -5.98
CA SER A 36 -29.16 3.61 -7.27
C SER A 36 -30.29 2.68 -7.71
N THR A 37 -30.40 2.39 -9.01
CA THR A 37 -31.32 1.35 -9.51
C THR A 37 -30.73 -0.06 -9.33
N GLU A 38 -31.60 -1.07 -9.18
CA GLU A 38 -31.20 -2.48 -9.19
C GLU A 38 -30.63 -2.90 -10.55
N ARG A 39 -29.87 -3.99 -10.57
CA ARG A 39 -29.35 -4.62 -11.79
C ARG A 39 -30.49 -5.02 -12.70
N ARG A 40 -30.29 -4.80 -13.99
CA ARG A 40 -31.12 -5.40 -15.04
C ARG A 40 -30.62 -6.80 -15.35
N PHE A 41 -31.46 -7.60 -15.99
CA PHE A 41 -31.07 -8.92 -16.48
C PHE A 41 -29.79 -8.82 -17.33
N ALA A 42 -28.83 -9.73 -17.08
CA ALA A 42 -27.48 -9.77 -17.67
C ALA A 42 -26.46 -8.68 -17.24
N GLU A 43 -26.78 -7.83 -16.26
CA GLU A 43 -25.79 -6.93 -15.65
C GLU A 43 -25.07 -7.61 -14.47
N HIS A 44 -23.74 -7.58 -14.47
CA HIS A 44 -22.93 -8.19 -13.42
C HIS A 44 -22.65 -7.25 -12.23
N PHE A 45 -22.95 -5.96 -12.36
CA PHE A 45 -22.62 -4.92 -11.38
C PHE A 45 -23.69 -3.83 -11.30
N ASP A 46 -23.71 -3.07 -10.20
CA ASP A 46 -24.60 -1.93 -9.99
C ASP A 46 -23.84 -0.72 -9.40
N THR A 47 -24.54 0.40 -9.23
CA THR A 47 -23.98 1.63 -8.67
C THR A 47 -24.29 1.83 -7.17
N SER A 48 -24.67 0.76 -6.46
CA SER A 48 -25.02 0.82 -5.03
C SER A 48 -23.84 1.29 -4.17
N THR A 49 -22.62 0.79 -4.42
CA THR A 49 -21.41 1.26 -3.73
C THR A 49 -21.19 2.76 -3.90
N HIS A 50 -21.40 3.27 -5.11
CA HIS A 50 -21.28 4.69 -5.42
C HIS A 50 -22.28 5.52 -4.62
N SER A 51 -23.56 5.13 -4.66
CA SER A 51 -24.60 5.82 -3.91
C SER A 51 -24.36 5.77 -2.40
N ALA A 52 -23.93 4.64 -1.85
CA ALA A 52 -23.72 4.45 -0.42
C ALA A 52 -22.56 5.31 0.10
N VAL A 53 -21.41 5.31 -0.59
CA VAL A 53 -20.25 6.13 -0.22
C VAL A 53 -20.54 7.62 -0.33
N ILE A 54 -21.20 8.05 -1.42
CA ILE A 54 -21.53 9.46 -1.61
C ILE A 54 -22.52 9.93 -0.55
N LYS A 55 -23.55 9.12 -0.22
CA LYS A 55 -24.45 9.43 0.90
C LYS A 55 -23.69 9.52 2.23
N MET A 56 -22.77 8.61 2.50
CA MET A 56 -21.95 8.67 3.71
C MET A 56 -21.15 9.98 3.75
N MET A 57 -20.52 10.38 2.64
CA MET A 57 -19.83 11.68 2.55
C MET A 57 -20.76 12.86 2.79
N MET A 58 -21.97 12.84 2.21
CA MET A 58 -22.96 13.90 2.39
C MET A 58 -23.47 13.99 3.84
N VAL A 59 -23.69 12.85 4.50
CA VAL A 59 -24.08 12.81 5.92
C VAL A 59 -22.93 13.27 6.81
N THR A 60 -21.70 12.84 6.53
CA THR A 60 -20.54 13.14 7.37
C THR A 60 -20.09 14.59 7.23
N PHE A 61 -19.99 15.13 6.01
CA PHE A 61 -19.36 16.44 5.77
C PHE A 61 -20.35 17.54 5.40
N GLY A 62 -21.53 17.19 4.88
CA GLY A 62 -22.51 18.12 4.33
C GLY A 62 -22.89 17.76 2.89
N SER A 63 -24.11 18.12 2.49
CA SER A 63 -24.71 17.67 1.23
C SER A 63 -24.30 18.50 0.01
N ARG A 64 -23.68 19.68 0.19
CA ARG A 64 -23.26 20.53 -0.92
C ARG A 64 -21.90 20.08 -1.43
N ARG A 65 -21.64 20.27 -2.73
CA ARG A 65 -20.34 19.97 -3.35
C ARG A 65 -19.14 20.56 -2.61
N ALA A 66 -19.29 21.77 -2.06
CA ALA A 66 -18.24 22.46 -1.31
C ALA A 66 -17.94 21.80 0.05
N ASP A 67 -18.88 21.05 0.62
CA ASP A 67 -18.73 20.40 1.92
C ASP A 67 -17.95 19.06 1.78
N MET A 68 -18.19 18.34 0.68
CA MET A 68 -17.59 17.03 0.40
C MET A 68 -16.10 17.09 -0.02
N PHE A 69 -15.63 18.24 -0.52
CA PHE A 69 -14.25 18.44 -0.97
C PHE A 69 -13.57 19.56 -0.17
N SER A 70 -12.27 19.78 -0.34
CA SER A 70 -11.56 20.86 0.36
C SER A 70 -11.74 22.21 -0.33
N GLU A 71 -11.82 22.21 -1.65
CA GLU A 71 -12.07 23.40 -2.46
C GLU A 71 -12.80 22.99 -3.74
N VAL A 72 -13.82 23.76 -4.12
CA VAL A 72 -14.51 23.64 -5.41
C VAL A 72 -14.71 25.03 -5.97
N ARG A 73 -14.13 25.31 -7.13
CA ARG A 73 -14.28 26.60 -7.82
C ARG A 73 -14.79 26.38 -9.23
N HIS A 74 -15.81 27.14 -9.61
CA HIS A 74 -16.26 27.18 -10.99
C HIS A 74 -15.25 28.00 -11.81
N VAL A 75 -14.60 27.38 -12.79
CA VAL A 75 -13.55 28.02 -13.61
C VAL A 75 -13.71 27.57 -15.06
N GLY A 76 -13.88 28.53 -15.97
CA GLY A 76 -14.20 28.22 -17.36
C GLY A 76 -15.51 27.44 -17.51
N GLY A 77 -15.55 26.49 -18.44
CA GLY A 77 -16.68 25.56 -18.62
C GLY A 77 -16.57 24.30 -17.75
N GLY A 78 -16.20 24.45 -16.48
CA GLY A 78 -15.91 23.34 -15.57
C GLY A 78 -15.60 23.79 -14.14
N TYR A 79 -14.98 22.89 -13.39
CA TYR A 79 -14.69 23.06 -11.97
C TYR A 79 -13.24 22.66 -11.66
N ASP A 80 -12.52 23.49 -10.92
CA ASP A 80 -11.29 23.09 -10.25
C ASP A 80 -11.65 22.56 -8.86
N ILE A 81 -11.18 21.36 -8.55
CA ILE A 81 -11.46 20.67 -7.27
C ILE A 81 -10.15 20.32 -6.58
N THR A 82 -10.07 20.62 -5.29
CA THR A 82 -9.08 20.04 -4.37
C THR A 82 -9.79 19.04 -3.46
N LEU A 83 -9.41 17.77 -3.54
CA LEU A 83 -9.92 16.70 -2.69
C LEU A 83 -9.35 16.80 -1.27
N LYS A 84 -9.96 16.10 -0.30
CA LYS A 84 -9.55 16.18 1.11
C LYS A 84 -8.16 15.60 1.41
N ASP A 85 -7.56 14.86 0.49
CA ASP A 85 -6.15 14.41 0.56
C ASP A 85 -5.17 15.35 -0.18
N GLY A 86 -5.65 16.51 -0.65
CA GLY A 86 -4.87 17.51 -1.37
C GLY A 86 -4.73 17.25 -2.87
N TYR A 87 -5.30 16.17 -3.41
CA TYR A 87 -5.27 15.92 -4.86
C TYR A 87 -6.07 16.98 -5.61
N LYS A 88 -5.51 17.54 -6.68
CA LYS A 88 -6.13 18.59 -7.48
C LYS A 88 -6.50 18.06 -8.86
N LEU A 89 -7.70 18.39 -9.33
CA LEU A 89 -8.15 18.06 -10.68
C LEU A 89 -9.09 19.13 -11.25
N HIS A 90 -9.19 19.16 -12.56
CA HIS A 90 -10.20 19.92 -13.29
C HIS A 90 -11.25 18.97 -13.84
N LEU A 91 -12.53 19.26 -13.62
CA LEU A 91 -13.69 18.52 -14.12
C LEU A 91 -14.46 19.40 -15.11
N ALA A 92 -14.52 18.99 -16.38
CA ALA A 92 -15.25 19.74 -17.40
C ALA A 92 -16.77 19.51 -17.30
N GLU A 93 -17.57 20.49 -17.70
CA GLU A 93 -19.04 20.37 -17.69
C GLU A 93 -19.57 19.19 -18.52
N HIS A 94 -18.93 18.89 -19.66
CA HIS A 94 -19.36 17.78 -20.49
C HIS A 94 -19.11 16.42 -19.81
N GLU A 95 -18.03 16.28 -19.03
CA GLU A 95 -17.72 15.09 -18.23
C GLU A 95 -18.75 14.89 -17.12
N LEU A 96 -19.16 15.99 -16.47
CA LEU A 96 -20.26 15.99 -15.50
C LEU A 96 -21.58 15.57 -16.16
N ARG A 97 -21.95 16.15 -17.31
CA ARG A 97 -23.16 15.76 -18.05
C ARG A 97 -23.15 14.28 -18.44
N ARG A 98 -22.02 13.75 -18.90
CA ARG A 98 -21.84 12.32 -19.23
C ARG A 98 -22.05 11.44 -18.00
N THR A 99 -21.49 11.83 -16.86
CA THR A 99 -21.65 11.11 -15.60
C THR A 99 -23.11 11.10 -15.15
N THR A 100 -23.79 12.25 -15.18
CA THR A 100 -25.20 12.36 -14.82
C THR A 100 -26.10 11.47 -15.67
N ALA A 101 -25.84 11.36 -16.98
CA ALA A 101 -26.59 10.48 -17.86
C ALA A 101 -26.38 8.98 -17.58
N ALA A 102 -25.25 8.61 -16.97
CA ALA A 102 -24.83 7.22 -16.81
C ALA A 102 -24.88 6.69 -15.36
N SER A 103 -24.98 7.56 -14.35
CA SER A 103 -24.85 7.19 -12.92
C SER A 103 -25.91 6.24 -12.39
N ARG A 104 -27.07 6.20 -13.05
CA ARG A 104 -28.27 5.46 -12.61
C ARG A 104 -28.75 5.83 -11.21
N PHE A 105 -28.40 7.04 -10.75
CA PHE A 105 -28.97 7.59 -9.54
C PHE A 105 -30.42 8.03 -9.78
N VAL A 106 -31.30 7.69 -8.86
CA VAL A 106 -32.74 8.02 -8.87
C VAL A 106 -33.13 8.62 -7.52
N GLY A 107 -34.02 9.60 -7.50
CA GLY A 107 -34.39 10.28 -6.26
C GLY A 107 -35.36 11.42 -6.50
N SER A 108 -36.00 11.90 -5.44
CA SER A 108 -36.90 13.04 -5.48
C SER A 108 -36.21 14.37 -5.14
N ASP A 109 -35.01 14.33 -4.54
CA ASP A 109 -34.23 15.52 -4.23
C ASP A 109 -33.24 15.84 -5.36
N ALA A 110 -33.63 16.79 -6.21
CA ALA A 110 -32.82 17.22 -7.35
C ALA A 110 -31.45 17.79 -6.93
N GLY A 111 -31.37 18.49 -5.81
CA GLY A 111 -30.12 19.08 -5.31
C GLY A 111 -29.16 18.02 -4.79
N ALA A 112 -29.66 17.03 -4.04
CA ALA A 112 -28.85 15.90 -3.61
C ALA A 112 -28.36 15.07 -4.81
N MET A 113 -29.22 14.82 -5.81
CA MET A 113 -28.81 14.12 -7.03
C MET A 113 -27.74 14.89 -7.81
N GLU A 114 -27.86 16.21 -7.95
CA GLU A 114 -26.84 17.02 -8.64
C GLU A 114 -25.49 16.92 -7.94
N ASN A 115 -25.46 17.09 -6.61
CA ASN A 115 -24.23 16.98 -5.83
C ASN A 115 -23.66 15.55 -5.82
N ALA A 116 -24.51 14.52 -5.88
CA ALA A 116 -24.08 13.14 -5.95
C ALA A 116 -23.44 12.80 -7.31
N ASN A 117 -24.06 13.24 -8.40
CA ASN A 117 -23.48 13.10 -9.74
C ASN A 117 -22.15 13.86 -9.86
N PHE A 118 -22.05 15.04 -9.25
CA PHE A 118 -20.80 15.79 -9.15
C PHE A 118 -19.71 15.00 -8.43
N ALA A 119 -19.99 14.45 -7.25
CA ALA A 119 -19.03 13.64 -6.51
C ALA A 119 -18.55 12.42 -7.30
N LEU A 120 -19.48 11.71 -7.95
CA LEU A 120 -19.17 10.58 -8.82
C LEU A 120 -18.24 10.99 -9.97
N ALA A 121 -18.52 12.13 -10.62
CA ALA A 121 -17.71 12.65 -11.72
C ALA A 121 -16.29 13.00 -11.27
N VAL A 122 -16.13 13.57 -10.06
CA VAL A 122 -14.82 13.83 -9.46
C VAL A 122 -14.02 12.54 -9.26
N PHE A 123 -14.65 11.47 -8.74
CA PHE A 123 -14.00 10.17 -8.60
C PHE A 123 -13.54 9.60 -9.95
N ILE A 124 -14.43 9.61 -10.94
CA ILE A 124 -14.12 9.09 -12.29
C ILE A 124 -12.98 9.89 -12.90
N LYS A 125 -13.01 11.23 -12.76
CA LYS A 125 -11.95 12.10 -13.28
C LYS A 125 -10.61 11.81 -12.61
N ARG A 126 -10.60 11.61 -11.29
CA ARG A 126 -9.37 11.18 -10.59
C ARG A 126 -8.90 9.82 -11.08
N LYS A 127 -9.80 8.85 -11.24
CA LYS A 127 -9.47 7.50 -11.72
C LYS A 127 -8.91 7.55 -13.14
N GLN A 128 -9.49 8.35 -14.03
CA GLN A 128 -8.95 8.65 -15.35
C GLN A 128 -7.49 9.14 -15.21
N LEU A 129 -7.29 10.26 -14.51
CA LEU A 129 -5.99 10.93 -14.42
C LEU A 129 -4.91 10.09 -13.71
N SER A 130 -5.32 9.21 -12.79
CA SER A 130 -4.41 8.34 -12.02
C SER A 130 -4.25 6.93 -12.60
N SER A 131 -5.00 6.57 -13.65
CA SER A 131 -4.88 5.26 -14.28
C SER A 131 -3.55 5.15 -15.04
N ALA A 132 -2.86 4.01 -14.86
CA ALA A 132 -1.70 3.64 -15.66
C ALA A 132 -2.09 2.95 -16.98
N ASP A 133 -3.37 2.59 -17.13
CA ASP A 133 -3.92 2.09 -18.40
C ASP A 133 -4.21 3.29 -19.30
N SER A 134 -3.49 3.39 -20.42
CA SER A 134 -3.64 4.47 -21.39
C SER A 134 -5.03 4.53 -22.01
N SER A 135 -5.76 3.41 -22.11
CA SER A 135 -7.13 3.38 -22.61
C SER A 135 -8.11 4.08 -21.67
N ILE A 136 -7.85 4.03 -20.37
CA ILE A 136 -8.63 4.69 -19.31
C ILE A 136 -8.13 6.12 -19.08
N ASN A 137 -6.82 6.34 -19.11
CA ASN A 137 -6.22 7.66 -18.82
C ASN A 137 -6.55 8.69 -19.91
N SER A 138 -6.48 8.28 -21.17
CA SER A 138 -6.73 9.18 -22.32
C SER A 138 -8.21 9.46 -22.58
N ASN A 139 -9.13 8.70 -21.97
CA ASN A 139 -10.55 8.74 -22.31
C ASN A 139 -11.45 8.70 -21.07
N PHE A 140 -12.15 9.82 -20.80
CA PHE A 140 -13.09 9.92 -19.69
C PHE A 140 -14.22 8.89 -19.77
N ASP A 141 -14.74 8.60 -20.98
CA ASP A 141 -15.83 7.64 -21.14
C ASP A 141 -15.40 6.20 -20.84
N ALA A 142 -14.14 5.86 -21.11
CA ALA A 142 -13.57 4.58 -20.70
C ALA A 142 -13.48 4.49 -19.17
N ALA A 143 -12.98 5.54 -18.51
CA ALA A 143 -12.96 5.63 -17.05
C ALA A 143 -14.36 5.56 -16.43
N LEU A 144 -15.33 6.25 -17.02
CA LEU A 144 -16.74 6.22 -16.62
C LEU A 144 -17.29 4.79 -16.75
N SER A 145 -17.16 4.16 -17.92
CA SER A 145 -17.64 2.80 -18.17
C SER A 145 -17.04 1.79 -17.18
N THR A 146 -15.72 1.79 -17.02
CA THR A 146 -15.02 0.89 -16.08
C THR A 146 -15.39 1.17 -14.63
N SER A 147 -15.69 2.40 -14.25
CA SER A 147 -16.13 2.72 -12.88
C SER A 147 -17.54 2.22 -12.59
N LEU A 148 -18.44 2.31 -13.59
CA LEU A 148 -19.82 1.83 -13.45
C LEU A 148 -19.95 0.31 -13.51
N GLN A 149 -18.90 -0.41 -13.94
CA GLN A 149 -18.78 -1.87 -13.80
C GLN A 149 -18.47 -2.32 -12.37
N GLY A 150 -18.67 -1.45 -11.37
CA GLY A 150 -18.53 -1.79 -9.95
C GLY A 150 -17.20 -1.31 -9.36
N GLU A 151 -17.27 -0.93 -8.08
CA GLU A 151 -16.11 -0.55 -7.29
C GLU A 151 -16.23 -1.08 -5.86
N THR A 152 -15.07 -1.29 -5.23
CA THR A 152 -15.04 -1.58 -3.79
C THR A 152 -15.23 -0.32 -2.98
N THR A 153 -15.81 -0.45 -1.77
CA THR A 153 -16.03 0.71 -0.89
C THR A 153 -14.71 1.38 -0.55
N PHE A 154 -13.66 0.58 -0.32
CA PHE A 154 -12.32 1.06 -0.04
C PHE A 154 -11.71 1.87 -1.20
N ASN A 155 -11.77 1.36 -2.43
CA ASN A 155 -11.22 2.06 -3.59
C ASN A 155 -11.95 3.38 -3.84
N LEU A 156 -13.28 3.36 -3.70
CA LEU A 156 -14.08 4.54 -3.90
C LEU A 156 -13.77 5.62 -2.85
N LEU A 157 -13.69 5.26 -1.56
CA LEU A 157 -13.30 6.19 -0.49
C LEU A 157 -11.89 6.73 -0.69
N LYS A 158 -10.93 5.88 -1.05
CA LYS A 158 -9.56 6.31 -1.36
C LYS A 158 -9.54 7.26 -2.57
N GLY A 159 -10.26 6.93 -3.65
CA GLY A 159 -10.36 7.77 -4.84
C GLY A 159 -11.06 9.11 -4.57
N MET A 160 -12.02 9.16 -3.66
CA MET A 160 -12.63 10.40 -3.18
C MET A 160 -11.73 11.22 -2.25
N GLY A 161 -10.51 10.75 -1.95
CA GLY A 161 -9.56 11.44 -1.07
C GLY A 161 -9.90 11.28 0.42
N MET A 162 -10.67 10.25 0.78
CA MET A 162 -11.15 10.03 2.13
C MET A 162 -10.25 9.11 2.97
N LYS A 163 -9.05 8.76 2.48
CA LYS A 163 -8.17 7.77 3.14
C LYS A 163 -7.89 8.10 4.62
N GLN A 164 -7.66 9.37 4.93
CA GLN A 164 -7.35 9.82 6.29
C GLN A 164 -8.59 9.92 7.21
N PHE A 165 -9.78 9.98 6.63
CA PHE A 165 -11.06 10.08 7.36
C PHE A 165 -11.70 8.71 7.54
N MET A 166 -11.28 7.72 6.74
CA MET A 166 -11.87 6.39 6.68
C MET A 166 -11.33 5.50 7.80
N ARG A 167 -12.27 4.88 8.53
CA ARG A 167 -11.99 3.77 9.44
C ARG A 167 -12.81 2.56 9.07
N ARG A 168 -12.29 1.38 9.43
CA ARG A 168 -13.03 0.12 9.36
C ARG A 168 -13.32 -0.35 10.77
N ILE A 169 -14.59 -0.45 11.13
CA ILE A 169 -15.04 -0.86 12.47
C ILE A 169 -15.93 -2.10 12.39
N PRO A 170 -16.05 -2.91 13.46
CA PRO A 170 -17.05 -3.96 13.53
C PRO A 170 -18.46 -3.42 13.32
N ALA A 171 -19.29 -4.10 12.54
CA ALA A 171 -20.65 -3.62 12.23
C ALA A 171 -21.53 -3.43 13.48
N GLN A 172 -21.27 -4.23 14.52
CA GLN A 172 -21.95 -4.18 15.82
C GLN A 172 -21.66 -2.87 16.59
N GLN A 173 -20.65 -2.10 16.19
CA GLN A 173 -20.36 -0.80 16.82
C GLN A 173 -21.23 0.32 16.24
N LEU A 174 -21.97 0.08 15.16
CA LEU A 174 -22.76 1.08 14.45
C LEU A 174 -24.25 1.06 14.87
N ILE A 175 -24.51 1.18 16.18
CA ILE A 175 -25.86 1.00 16.78
C ILE A 175 -26.44 2.33 17.34
N GLY A 176 -25.71 3.45 17.22
CA GLY A 176 -26.10 4.75 17.78
C GLY A 176 -27.01 5.61 16.88
N LYS A 177 -27.72 6.56 17.50
CA LYS A 177 -28.39 7.67 16.80
C LYS A 177 -27.34 8.50 16.06
N ASP A 178 -27.59 8.77 14.78
CA ASP A 178 -26.71 9.46 13.83
C ASP A 178 -25.45 8.69 13.42
N ALA A 179 -25.33 7.41 13.78
CA ALA A 179 -24.25 6.55 13.33
C ALA A 179 -24.42 6.23 11.83
N VAL A 180 -23.39 6.51 11.04
CA VAL A 180 -23.38 6.29 9.58
C VAL A 180 -22.16 5.48 9.15
N GLY A 181 -22.35 4.56 8.21
CA GLY A 181 -21.27 3.77 7.63
C GLY A 181 -21.66 3.13 6.30
N VAL A 182 -20.70 2.51 5.61
CA VAL A 182 -20.94 1.74 4.38
C VAL A 182 -20.49 0.31 4.58
N MET A 183 -21.36 -0.62 4.22
CA MET A 183 -21.16 -2.06 4.35
C MET A 183 -21.18 -2.71 2.97
N GLU A 184 -20.14 -3.47 2.63
CA GLU A 184 -20.09 -4.22 1.38
C GLU A 184 -21.06 -5.41 1.41
N THR A 185 -21.75 -5.69 0.32
CA THR A 185 -22.74 -6.77 0.22
C THR A 185 -22.13 -8.04 -0.37
N HIS A 186 -22.85 -9.16 -0.36
CA HIS A 186 -22.38 -10.47 -0.88
C HIS A 186 -22.29 -10.55 -2.40
N ASP A 187 -22.90 -9.59 -3.10
CA ASP A 187 -23.09 -9.53 -4.54
C ASP A 187 -22.18 -8.48 -5.21
N PHE A 188 -21.11 -8.02 -4.57
CA PHE A 188 -20.20 -6.97 -5.09
C PHE A 188 -20.80 -5.54 -5.15
N GLY A 189 -21.77 -5.23 -4.28
CA GLY A 189 -22.31 -3.89 -4.05
C GLY A 189 -22.03 -3.35 -2.64
N ALA A 190 -22.69 -2.26 -2.23
CA ALA A 190 -22.65 -1.80 -0.85
C ALA A 190 -23.96 -1.15 -0.40
N SER A 191 -24.17 -1.12 0.92
CA SER A 191 -25.32 -0.50 1.58
C SER A 191 -24.85 0.60 2.52
N LEU A 192 -25.57 1.72 2.56
CA LEU A 192 -25.39 2.73 3.60
C LEU A 192 -26.05 2.22 4.87
N ILE A 193 -25.31 2.06 5.96
CA ILE A 193 -25.92 1.84 7.27
C ILE A 193 -26.16 3.18 7.94
N ARG A 194 -27.39 3.41 8.41
CA ARG A 194 -27.72 4.51 9.31
C ARG A 194 -28.53 3.99 10.48
N ASN A 195 -28.15 4.36 11.70
CA ASN A 195 -28.86 3.95 12.93
C ASN A 195 -29.10 2.44 13.02
N GLY A 196 -28.10 1.63 12.63
CA GLY A 196 -28.18 0.16 12.65
C GLY A 196 -29.00 -0.50 11.53
N VAL A 197 -29.52 0.27 10.56
CA VAL A 197 -30.28 -0.24 9.42
C VAL A 197 -29.49 -0.04 8.14
N ALA A 198 -29.34 -1.09 7.32
CA ALA A 198 -28.69 -1.00 6.02
C ALA A 198 -29.70 -0.58 4.94
N HIS A 199 -29.38 0.44 4.15
CA HIS A 199 -30.21 1.01 3.10
C HIS A 199 -29.56 0.77 1.72
N ARG A 200 -30.31 0.18 0.80
CA ARG A 200 -29.88 -0.09 -0.59
C ARG A 200 -31.11 -0.21 -1.50
N PHE A 201 -31.08 0.38 -2.70
CA PHE A 201 -32.18 0.33 -3.67
C PHE A 201 -33.56 0.72 -3.08
N ASP A 202 -33.56 1.73 -2.19
CA ASP A 202 -34.75 2.18 -1.44
C ASP A 202 -35.41 1.11 -0.56
N ARG A 203 -34.65 0.07 -0.21
CA ARG A 203 -35.04 -1.01 0.69
C ARG A 203 -34.14 -1.01 1.93
N GLN A 204 -34.70 -1.54 3.02
CA GLN A 204 -34.01 -1.71 4.29
C GLN A 204 -33.62 -3.17 4.50
N TYR A 205 -32.42 -3.38 5.04
CA TYR A 205 -31.83 -4.69 5.30
C TYR A 205 -31.23 -4.71 6.70
N ARG A 206 -31.08 -5.92 7.26
CA ARG A 206 -30.28 -6.13 8.47
C ARG A 206 -28.79 -6.12 8.09
N PRO A 207 -27.93 -5.38 8.82
CA PRO A 207 -26.49 -5.51 8.66
C PRO A 207 -26.04 -6.95 8.93
N ASP A 208 -25.36 -7.57 7.97
CA ASP A 208 -24.99 -8.99 7.98
C ASP A 208 -23.48 -9.22 7.83
N ARG A 209 -22.69 -8.15 7.64
CA ARG A 209 -21.23 -8.24 7.58
C ARG A 209 -20.56 -7.99 8.93
N HIS A 210 -19.35 -8.52 9.05
CA HIS A 210 -18.52 -8.34 10.24
C HIS A 210 -17.96 -6.93 10.40
N TYR A 211 -17.87 -6.14 9.33
CA TYR A 211 -17.29 -4.80 9.36
C TYR A 211 -17.99 -3.82 8.44
N VAL A 212 -17.81 -2.54 8.74
CA VAL A 212 -18.31 -1.39 7.99
C VAL A 212 -17.20 -0.34 7.87
N TYR A 213 -17.24 0.46 6.81
CA TYR A 213 -16.43 1.66 6.68
C TYR A 213 -17.19 2.86 7.27
N VAL A 214 -16.52 3.69 8.05
CA VAL A 214 -17.07 4.94 8.59
C VAL A 214 -16.15 6.09 8.24
N LEU A 215 -16.70 7.31 8.22
CA LEU A 215 -15.95 8.54 8.05
C LEU A 215 -16.05 9.40 9.30
N ASP A 216 -14.90 9.81 9.84
CA ASP A 216 -14.84 10.72 10.97
C ASP A 216 -14.90 12.18 10.45
N ASN A 217 -15.89 12.98 10.89
CA ASN A 217 -15.95 14.41 10.57
C ASN A 217 -14.95 15.18 11.43
N ALA A 218 -13.77 15.44 10.87
CA ALA A 218 -12.62 16.00 11.56
C ALA A 218 -12.68 17.53 11.79
N GLU A 219 -13.86 18.14 11.94
CA GLU A 219 -13.92 19.48 12.59
C GLU A 219 -13.69 19.38 14.11
N GLN A 220 -13.94 18.22 14.73
CA GLN A 220 -13.53 17.91 16.12
C GLN A 220 -12.16 17.21 16.24
N ALA A 221 -11.52 16.89 15.11
CA ALA A 221 -10.21 16.25 15.07
C ALA A 221 -9.27 16.99 14.12
N ARG A 222 -9.19 18.32 14.29
CA ARG A 222 -8.02 19.08 13.84
C ARG A 222 -6.78 18.59 14.59
N ARG A 223 -6.25 17.45 14.16
CA ARG A 223 -4.83 17.25 14.06
C ARG A 223 -4.56 16.98 12.58
N ASN A 224 -4.06 18.01 11.89
CA ASN A 224 -2.95 17.73 10.99
C ASN A 224 -2.02 16.77 11.75
N PRO A 225 -1.43 15.73 11.14
CA PRO A 225 -0.27 15.11 11.76
C PRO A 225 0.72 16.25 11.96
N GLU A 226 0.74 16.82 13.16
CA GLU A 226 1.75 17.80 13.54
C GLU A 226 3.03 17.03 13.31
N LYS A 227 3.86 17.49 12.37
CA LYS A 227 5.25 17.06 12.32
C LYS A 227 5.75 17.22 13.76
N PRO A 228 6.05 16.13 14.49
CA PRO A 228 6.22 16.23 15.92
C PRO A 228 7.37 17.20 16.20
N SER A 229 7.03 18.38 16.75
CA SER A 229 8.01 19.41 17.06
C SER A 229 8.91 18.86 18.16
N GLY A 230 10.21 18.71 17.87
CA GLY A 230 11.18 18.21 18.84
C GLY A 230 11.45 16.70 18.81
N ILE A 231 10.96 15.94 17.82
CA ILE A 231 11.23 14.49 17.75
C ILE A 231 12.73 14.13 17.68
N LEU A 232 13.56 15.04 17.14
CA LEU A 232 15.01 14.92 17.16
C LEU A 232 15.55 14.70 18.57
N ASN A 233 14.96 15.38 19.57
CA ASN A 233 15.36 15.36 20.97
C ASN A 233 14.39 14.58 21.86
N GLY A 234 13.31 14.02 21.31
CA GLY A 234 12.28 13.32 22.08
C GLY A 234 12.78 12.03 22.76
N PHE A 235 13.55 11.23 22.02
CA PHE A 235 14.24 10.04 22.54
C PHE A 235 15.50 9.74 21.74
N ASN A 236 16.46 9.00 22.30
CA ASN A 236 17.67 8.52 21.64
C ASN A 236 18.03 7.13 22.17
N ALA A 237 18.85 6.39 21.42
CA ALA A 237 19.56 5.26 21.98
C ALA A 237 20.56 5.74 23.03
N VAL A 238 20.63 5.06 24.17
CA VAL A 238 21.67 5.31 25.19
C VAL A 238 23.03 4.88 24.63
N GLU A 239 24.07 5.67 24.90
CA GLU A 239 25.44 5.34 24.48
C GLU A 239 25.87 3.94 24.99
N PRO A 240 26.69 3.21 24.21
CA PRO A 240 27.33 1.99 24.68
C PRO A 240 28.11 2.24 25.97
N ARG A 241 28.08 1.27 26.89
CA ARG A 241 28.97 1.28 28.06
C ARG A 241 30.38 0.89 27.63
N PHE A 242 31.37 1.24 28.46
CA PHE A 242 32.75 0.83 28.24
C PHE A 242 32.84 -0.70 28.02
N GLY A 243 33.36 -1.12 26.87
CA GLY A 243 33.47 -2.53 26.47
C GLY A 243 32.35 -3.06 25.57
N GLU A 244 31.25 -2.31 25.38
CA GLU A 244 30.19 -2.65 24.41
C GLU A 244 30.52 -2.08 23.03
N SER A 245 30.42 -2.89 21.97
CA SER A 245 30.71 -2.50 20.58
C SER A 245 29.45 -2.34 19.71
N PHE A 246 28.27 -2.43 20.32
CA PHE A 246 26.97 -2.43 19.65
C PHE A 246 25.96 -1.49 20.33
N ASP A 247 25.00 -0.99 19.57
CA ASP A 247 23.89 -0.17 20.08
C ASP A 247 22.59 -0.35 19.27
N VAL A 248 21.53 0.32 19.72
CA VAL A 248 20.22 0.39 19.04
C VAL A 248 20.01 1.73 18.32
N SER A 249 21.08 2.46 17.98
CA SER A 249 21.01 3.79 17.35
C SER A 249 20.33 3.75 15.98
N SER A 250 20.56 2.71 15.20
CA SER A 250 19.87 2.45 13.92
C SER A 250 18.36 2.35 14.09
N HIS A 251 17.91 1.69 15.16
CA HIS A 251 16.50 1.54 15.48
C HIS A 251 15.89 2.90 15.85
N ALA A 252 16.55 3.66 16.72
CA ALA A 252 16.11 5.00 17.08
C ALA A 252 16.03 5.94 15.86
N ALA A 253 17.04 5.92 14.99
CA ALA A 253 17.09 6.74 13.77
C ALA A 253 15.95 6.39 12.81
N VAL A 254 15.72 5.10 12.55
CA VAL A 254 14.63 4.64 11.68
C VAL A 254 13.27 4.97 12.26
N ILE A 255 13.04 4.73 13.54
CA ILE A 255 11.76 5.06 14.20
C ILE A 255 11.49 6.57 14.10
N LYS A 256 12.50 7.42 14.34
CA LYS A 256 12.35 8.88 14.14
C LYS A 256 12.00 9.25 12.70
N MET A 257 12.64 8.61 11.73
CA MET A 257 12.30 8.82 10.32
C MET A 257 10.84 8.45 10.05
N LEU A 258 10.34 7.33 10.62
CA LEU A 258 8.93 6.94 10.48
C LEU A 258 7.98 7.92 11.16
N MET A 259 8.33 8.41 12.35
CA MET A 259 7.53 9.40 13.07
C MET A 259 7.44 10.73 12.32
N LEU A 260 8.56 11.18 11.72
CA LEU A 260 8.60 12.37 10.87
C LEU A 260 7.81 12.19 9.57
N ARG A 261 7.77 10.96 9.06
CA ARG A 261 7.19 10.64 7.75
C ARG A 261 5.69 10.37 7.80
N PHE A 262 5.26 9.56 8.76
CA PHE A 262 3.90 9.04 8.82
C PHE A 262 3.09 9.62 9.98
N GLY A 263 3.75 10.02 11.06
CA GLY A 263 3.12 10.43 12.31
C GLY A 263 3.66 9.64 13.50
N GLN A 264 3.48 10.15 14.71
CA GLN A 264 4.12 9.61 15.92
C GLN A 264 3.44 8.35 16.48
N SER A 265 2.18 8.07 16.13
CA SER A 265 1.47 6.93 16.71
C SER A 265 1.76 5.62 15.95
N PRO A 266 1.58 4.44 16.57
CA PRO A 266 1.78 3.15 15.89
C PRO A 266 0.76 2.95 14.77
N ALA A 267 -0.43 3.53 14.90
CA ALA A 267 -1.46 3.53 13.87
C ALA A 267 -1.04 4.33 12.62
N ASP A 268 -0.21 5.37 12.79
CA ASP A 268 0.36 6.11 11.67
C ASP A 268 1.47 5.31 10.98
N MET A 269 2.34 4.68 11.78
CA MET A 269 3.55 4.00 11.30
C MET A 269 3.32 2.59 10.74
N PHE A 270 2.25 1.90 11.15
CA PHE A 270 1.85 0.59 10.60
C PHE A 270 0.66 0.71 9.64
N GLU A 271 0.26 -0.38 8.98
CA GLU A 271 -0.93 -0.42 8.13
C GLU A 271 -2.20 -0.60 8.97
N LYS A 272 -2.13 -1.47 9.98
CA LYS A 272 -3.20 -1.69 10.96
C LYS A 272 -2.60 -1.96 12.33
N VAL A 273 -3.19 -1.40 13.37
CA VAL A 273 -2.91 -1.74 14.77
C VAL A 273 -4.25 -1.76 15.50
N PHE A 274 -4.58 -2.86 16.16
CA PHE A 274 -5.77 -2.92 17.00
C PHE A 274 -5.55 -3.82 18.22
N PRO A 275 -6.10 -3.47 19.39
CA PRO A 275 -6.04 -4.32 20.57
C PRO A 275 -6.72 -5.67 20.31
N ALA A 276 -6.10 -6.76 20.76
CA ALA A 276 -6.64 -8.11 20.67
C ALA A 276 -5.94 -9.01 21.69
N GLY A 277 -6.67 -9.93 22.34
CA GLY A 277 -6.08 -11.07 23.07
C GLY A 277 -4.98 -10.75 24.10
N GLY A 278 -5.10 -9.68 24.88
CA GLY A 278 -4.07 -9.28 25.85
C GLY A 278 -2.82 -8.67 25.20
N GLY A 279 -3.00 -8.00 24.07
CA GLY A 279 -1.93 -7.42 23.25
C GLY A 279 -2.50 -6.66 22.04
N TYR A 280 -1.75 -6.67 20.94
CA TYR A 280 -2.06 -5.95 19.72
C TYR A 280 -1.86 -6.85 18.49
N ASN A 281 -2.86 -6.86 17.62
CA ASN A 281 -2.67 -7.35 16.25
C ASN A 281 -2.16 -6.19 15.40
N ILE A 282 -1.01 -6.40 14.78
CA ILE A 282 -0.32 -5.41 13.95
C ILE A 282 -0.21 -5.97 12.53
N THR A 283 -0.60 -5.18 11.55
CA THR A 283 -0.25 -5.40 10.15
C THR A 283 0.73 -4.32 9.73
N MET A 284 1.93 -4.72 9.34
CA MET A 284 2.95 -3.80 8.84
C MET A 284 2.59 -3.28 7.44
N LYS A 285 3.27 -2.22 6.99
CA LYS A 285 2.96 -1.59 5.68
C LYS A 285 3.30 -2.44 4.46
N ASP A 286 4.01 -3.55 4.64
CA ASP A 286 4.20 -4.58 3.62
C ASP A 286 3.21 -5.75 3.74
N GLY A 287 2.24 -5.65 4.64
CA GLY A 287 1.20 -6.65 4.87
C GLY A 287 1.59 -7.76 5.85
N PHE A 288 2.81 -7.76 6.40
CA PHE A 288 3.21 -8.76 7.39
C PHE A 288 2.40 -8.59 8.68
N ALA A 289 1.68 -9.63 9.10
CA ALA A 289 0.82 -9.60 10.27
C ALA A 289 1.50 -10.28 11.46
N ILE A 290 1.45 -9.64 12.62
CA ILE A 290 1.92 -10.19 13.90
C ILE A 290 0.87 -9.97 14.98
N HIS A 291 0.93 -10.83 16.00
CA HIS A 291 0.33 -10.58 17.29
C HIS A 291 1.44 -10.26 18.29
N LEU A 292 1.34 -9.13 18.99
CA LEU A 292 2.28 -8.68 20.01
C LEU A 292 1.57 -8.62 21.35
N SER A 293 1.94 -9.51 22.28
CA SER A 293 1.36 -9.55 23.63
C SER A 293 1.82 -8.36 24.50
N GLU A 294 1.04 -8.03 25.53
CA GLU A 294 1.44 -7.04 26.55
C GLU A 294 2.74 -7.42 27.27
N GLN A 295 2.96 -8.72 27.51
CA GLN A 295 4.19 -9.22 28.14
C GLN A 295 5.42 -8.98 27.25
N GLU A 296 5.32 -9.28 25.95
CA GLU A 296 6.40 -9.05 24.99
C GLU A 296 6.68 -7.55 24.81
N LEU A 297 5.62 -6.72 24.75
CA LEU A 297 5.76 -5.27 24.72
C LEU A 297 6.48 -4.74 25.96
N LYS A 298 6.14 -5.24 27.15
CA LYS A 298 6.80 -4.88 28.40
C LYS A 298 8.27 -5.29 28.40
N GLN A 299 8.57 -6.55 28.07
CA GLN A 299 9.94 -7.05 27.97
C GLN A 299 10.80 -6.23 27.01
N ALA A 300 10.25 -5.90 25.83
CA ALA A 300 10.93 -5.10 24.84
C ALA A 300 11.15 -3.65 25.32
N SER A 301 10.17 -3.07 26.02
CA SER A 301 10.26 -1.71 26.58
C SER A 301 11.31 -1.61 27.69
N ASP A 302 11.37 -2.61 28.57
CA ASP A 302 12.34 -2.68 29.66
C ASP A 302 13.79 -2.82 29.12
N ALA A 303 13.95 -3.43 27.93
CA ALA A 303 15.25 -3.73 27.33
C ALA A 303 15.72 -2.76 26.24
N SER A 304 14.84 -1.94 25.64
CA SER A 304 15.10 -1.21 24.39
C SER A 304 16.27 -0.23 24.43
N ARG A 305 16.77 0.16 25.62
CA ARG A 305 17.81 1.19 25.82
C ARG A 305 17.50 2.51 25.10
N PHE A 306 16.23 2.83 24.89
CA PHE A 306 15.80 4.17 24.47
C PHE A 306 15.62 5.06 25.70
N ALA A 307 16.07 6.31 25.61
CA ALA A 307 15.93 7.32 26.67
C ALA A 307 15.68 8.70 26.09
N GLY A 308 14.88 9.51 26.78
CA GLY A 308 14.67 10.92 26.42
C GLY A 308 13.56 11.59 27.21
N PRO A 309 13.42 12.91 27.05
CA PRO A 309 12.45 13.71 27.80
C PRO A 309 11.00 13.54 27.33
N ASP A 310 10.77 13.13 26.08
CA ASP A 310 9.42 12.92 25.55
C ASP A 310 8.96 11.49 25.82
N ARG A 311 8.22 11.32 26.93
CA ARG A 311 7.65 10.03 27.34
C ARG A 311 6.70 9.44 26.29
N GLN A 312 5.99 10.29 25.54
CA GLN A 312 5.08 9.80 24.51
C GLN A 312 5.89 9.23 23.34
N ALA A 313 6.86 9.97 22.81
CA ALA A 313 7.75 9.47 21.75
C ALA A 313 8.48 8.19 22.18
N LEU A 314 8.96 8.14 23.43
CA LEU A 314 9.63 6.96 23.98
C LEU A 314 8.72 5.73 24.01
N ASN A 315 7.47 5.88 24.49
CA ASN A 315 6.51 4.77 24.50
C ASN A 315 6.17 4.27 23.09
N GLN A 316 6.00 5.20 22.13
CA GLN A 316 5.76 4.81 20.74
C GLN A 316 6.98 4.14 20.10
N ALA A 317 8.19 4.59 20.42
CA ALA A 317 9.42 3.94 19.97
C ALA A 317 9.56 2.52 20.53
N ASN A 318 9.24 2.31 21.81
CA ASN A 318 9.23 0.99 22.42
C ASN A 318 8.21 0.04 21.78
N PHE A 319 7.05 0.56 21.37
CA PHE A 319 6.07 -0.22 20.62
C PHE A 319 6.60 -0.66 19.25
N MET A 320 7.21 0.26 18.48
CA MET A 320 7.83 -0.05 17.19
C MET A 320 8.96 -1.06 17.33
N TRP A 321 9.79 -0.92 18.37
CA TRP A 321 10.85 -1.86 18.73
C TRP A 321 10.31 -3.26 19.01
N ALA A 322 9.27 -3.38 19.85
CA ALA A 322 8.65 -4.66 20.17
C ALA A 322 8.08 -5.35 18.92
N ALA A 323 7.44 -4.59 18.02
CA ALA A 323 6.92 -5.10 16.75
C ALA A 323 8.04 -5.60 15.82
N TYR A 324 9.16 -4.86 15.72
CA TYR A 324 10.35 -5.28 14.98
C TYR A 324 10.92 -6.59 15.53
N VAL A 325 11.11 -6.69 16.86
CA VAL A 325 11.60 -7.90 17.53
C VAL A 325 10.66 -9.08 17.29
N LYS A 326 9.34 -8.85 17.37
CA LYS A 326 8.34 -9.90 17.13
C LYS A 326 8.40 -10.44 15.70
N ARG A 327 8.52 -9.56 14.70
CA ARG A 327 8.71 -10.01 13.32
C ARG A 327 10.01 -10.80 13.17
N ARG A 328 11.11 -10.31 13.77
CA ARG A 328 12.41 -11.02 13.74
C ARG A 328 12.31 -12.42 14.35
N GLN A 329 11.57 -12.59 15.45
CA GLN A 329 11.29 -13.89 16.06
C GLN A 329 10.63 -14.85 15.05
N LEU A 330 9.69 -14.33 14.24
CA LEU A 330 8.91 -15.14 13.30
C LEU A 330 9.64 -15.42 11.98
N THR A 331 10.59 -14.56 11.58
CA THR A 331 11.19 -14.62 10.24
C THR A 331 12.64 -15.10 10.21
N ARG A 332 13.38 -15.11 11.32
CA ARG A 332 14.77 -15.62 11.29
C ARG A 332 14.83 -17.14 11.41
N PHE A 333 15.64 -17.74 10.56
CA PHE A 333 16.10 -19.13 10.67
C PHE A 333 17.33 -19.17 11.57
N ASP A 334 17.13 -19.15 12.90
CA ASP A 334 18.19 -19.54 13.83
C ASP A 334 18.12 -21.07 13.97
N PRO A 335 19.19 -21.83 13.66
CA PRO A 335 19.22 -23.28 13.85
C PRO A 335 19.18 -23.71 15.33
N ALA A 336 19.23 -22.75 16.27
CA ALA A 336 19.03 -23.03 17.69
C ALA A 336 17.59 -23.46 18.02
N PRO A 337 17.40 -24.36 18.99
CA PRO A 337 16.11 -24.97 19.30
C PRO A 337 15.05 -24.02 19.89
N ASP A 338 15.41 -22.80 20.34
CA ASP A 338 14.49 -21.86 20.97
C ASP A 338 14.17 -20.62 20.09
N LYS A 339 12.97 -20.59 19.50
CA LYS A 339 12.46 -19.41 18.76
C LYS A 339 11.75 -18.41 19.69
N SER A 340 12.29 -18.21 20.90
CA SER A 340 11.65 -17.39 21.94
C SER A 340 11.73 -15.89 21.64
N PHE A 341 10.76 -15.11 22.13
CA PHE A 341 10.79 -13.65 22.00
C PHE A 341 12.01 -13.05 22.71
N GLY A 342 12.36 -13.57 23.89
CA GLY A 342 13.53 -13.13 24.66
C GLY A 342 14.84 -13.30 23.89
N ARG A 343 15.02 -14.40 23.15
CA ARG A 343 16.19 -14.58 22.29
C ARG A 343 16.20 -13.63 21.11
N ALA A 344 15.06 -13.44 20.44
CA ALA A 344 14.95 -12.46 19.36
C ALA A 344 15.27 -11.03 19.85
N LEU A 345 14.84 -10.70 21.07
CA LEU A 345 15.12 -9.44 21.75
C LEU A 345 16.61 -9.29 22.06
N SER A 346 17.24 -10.30 22.67
CA SER A 346 18.68 -10.31 22.96
C SER A 346 19.51 -10.10 21.69
N ASN A 347 19.17 -10.80 20.62
CA ASN A 347 19.85 -10.66 19.32
C ASN A 347 19.61 -9.29 18.67
N ALA A 348 18.45 -8.66 18.91
CA ALA A 348 18.17 -7.32 18.37
C ALA A 348 18.99 -6.23 19.09
N LEU A 349 19.31 -6.45 20.37
CA LEU A 349 20.11 -5.52 21.17
C LEU A 349 21.57 -5.44 20.72
N GLU A 350 22.08 -6.46 20.03
CA GLU A 350 23.40 -6.45 19.37
C GLU A 350 23.47 -5.48 18.16
N GLY A 351 22.37 -4.79 17.87
CA GLY A 351 22.28 -3.80 16.81
C GLY A 351 21.89 -4.39 15.46
N ASP A 352 21.57 -3.49 14.53
CA ASP A 352 21.28 -3.85 13.15
C ASP A 352 21.45 -2.65 12.23
N THR A 353 21.71 -2.91 10.94
CA THR A 353 21.81 -1.83 9.96
C THR A 353 20.45 -1.13 9.75
N PRO A 354 20.41 0.20 9.50
CA PRO A 354 19.21 0.92 9.09
C PRO A 354 18.37 0.22 8.01
N TYR A 355 19.01 -0.41 7.02
CA TYR A 355 18.33 -1.23 6.01
C TYR A 355 17.51 -2.36 6.63
N ARG A 356 18.12 -3.16 7.51
CA ARG A 356 17.46 -4.29 8.18
C ARG A 356 16.36 -3.86 9.13
N VAL A 357 16.53 -2.72 9.79
CA VAL A 357 15.48 -2.15 10.63
C VAL A 357 14.30 -1.70 9.75
N LEU A 358 14.55 -1.03 8.63
CA LEU A 358 13.52 -0.58 7.70
C LEU A 358 12.73 -1.75 7.10
N THR A 359 13.41 -2.79 6.65
CA THR A 359 12.75 -4.00 6.13
C THR A 359 12.01 -4.76 7.23
N GLY A 360 12.59 -4.88 8.42
CA GLY A 360 11.96 -5.50 9.59
C GLY A 360 10.76 -4.74 10.15
N LEU A 361 10.62 -3.44 9.86
CA LEU A 361 9.42 -2.66 10.16
C LEU A 361 8.42 -2.61 8.99
N GLY A 362 8.69 -3.34 7.90
CA GLY A 362 7.83 -3.45 6.74
C GLY A 362 7.85 -2.24 5.81
N MET A 363 8.97 -1.52 5.75
CA MET A 363 9.12 -0.30 4.93
C MET A 363 9.73 -0.55 3.56
N VAL A 364 9.90 -1.81 3.15
CA VAL A 364 10.57 -2.18 1.90
C VAL A 364 9.98 -1.48 0.67
N GLY A 365 8.64 -1.35 0.59
CA GLY A 365 7.96 -0.68 -0.53
C GLY A 365 8.15 0.85 -0.58
N PHE A 366 8.58 1.45 0.53
CA PHE A 366 8.83 2.89 0.63
C PHE A 366 10.31 3.24 0.50
N LEU A 367 11.19 2.25 0.60
CA LEU A 367 12.63 2.45 0.70
C LEU A 367 13.24 3.04 -0.59
N ARG A 368 14.09 4.04 -0.44
CA ARG A 368 14.90 4.62 -1.53
C ARG A 368 16.35 4.73 -1.08
N LEU A 369 17.26 4.16 -1.86
CA LEU A 369 18.69 4.42 -1.73
C LEU A 369 18.99 5.78 -2.38
N VAL A 370 19.65 6.68 -1.65
CA VAL A 370 19.91 8.04 -2.12
C VAL A 370 21.38 8.45 -1.95
N PRO A 371 21.94 9.20 -2.91
CA PRO A 371 23.28 9.78 -2.76
C PRO A 371 23.26 10.98 -1.79
N PRO A 372 24.44 11.45 -1.32
CA PRO A 372 24.55 12.49 -0.29
C PRO A 372 23.85 13.78 -0.70
N GLY A 373 23.99 14.21 -1.95
CA GLY A 373 23.36 15.43 -2.45
C GLY A 373 21.82 15.46 -2.35
N LYS A 374 21.14 14.31 -2.27
CA LYS A 374 19.69 14.25 -2.02
C LYS A 374 19.36 14.42 -0.54
N MET A 375 20.22 13.93 0.35
CA MET A 375 20.07 14.05 1.81
C MET A 375 20.41 15.45 2.33
N MET A 376 21.19 16.22 1.55
CA MET A 376 21.54 17.62 1.85
C MET A 376 20.43 18.63 1.54
N LYS A 377 19.31 18.19 0.94
CA LYS A 377 18.21 19.10 0.59
C LYS A 377 17.41 19.49 1.83
N GLN A 378 16.93 20.72 1.86
CA GLN A 378 15.98 21.17 2.88
C GLN A 378 14.69 20.34 2.81
N GLY A 379 14.20 19.91 3.97
CA GLY A 379 13.08 18.99 4.16
C GLY A 379 13.44 17.51 4.01
N ALA A 380 14.68 17.16 3.64
CA ALA A 380 15.07 15.76 3.44
C ALA A 380 15.22 15.05 4.79
N VAL A 381 14.55 13.90 4.92
CA VAL A 381 14.69 12.98 6.06
C VAL A 381 15.28 11.68 5.54
N ALA A 382 16.45 11.30 6.04
CA ALA A 382 17.13 10.06 5.66
C ALA A 382 17.75 9.36 6.88
N VAL A 383 18.18 8.13 6.70
CA VAL A 383 19.01 7.39 7.66
C VAL A 383 20.25 6.83 6.98
N ILE A 384 21.37 6.83 7.68
CA ILE A 384 22.66 6.35 7.17
C ILE A 384 23.28 5.34 8.12
N ASN A 385 24.12 4.46 7.60
CA ASN A 385 24.97 3.58 8.40
C ASN A 385 26.15 4.38 8.98
N THR A 386 26.43 4.24 10.27
CA THR A 386 27.66 4.75 10.90
C THR A 386 28.65 3.59 11.09
N PHE A 387 29.57 3.64 12.05
CA PHE A 387 30.53 2.54 12.30
C PHE A 387 29.89 1.49 13.24
N GLY A 388 30.20 0.19 13.06
CA GLY A 388 29.86 -0.85 14.05
C GLY A 388 28.36 -1.19 14.21
N TYR A 389 27.61 -1.38 13.12
CA TYR A 389 26.15 -1.64 13.10
C TYR A 389 25.25 -0.50 13.65
N SER A 390 25.84 0.64 14.00
CA SER A 390 25.14 1.85 14.37
C SER A 390 24.59 2.61 13.15
N GLY A 391 23.67 3.53 13.40
CA GLY A 391 23.01 4.33 12.38
C GLY A 391 22.67 5.74 12.88
N ALA A 392 22.49 6.66 11.94
CA ALA A 392 22.17 8.05 12.25
C ALA A 392 21.01 8.55 11.39
N LEU A 393 20.19 9.43 11.97
CA LEU A 393 19.19 10.20 11.24
C LEU A 393 19.91 11.37 10.56
N VAL A 394 19.56 11.65 9.31
CA VAL A 394 19.95 12.87 8.59
C VAL A 394 18.69 13.70 8.38
N LEU A 395 18.70 14.93 8.87
CA LEU A 395 17.65 15.91 8.63
C LEU A 395 18.29 17.18 8.11
N ASP A 396 17.80 17.70 6.98
CA ASP A 396 18.28 18.96 6.39
C ASP A 396 19.81 18.98 6.17
N GLY A 397 20.38 17.85 5.75
CA GLY A 397 21.83 17.70 5.54
C GLY A 397 22.68 17.61 6.82
N VAL A 398 22.06 17.57 8.00
CA VAL A 398 22.75 17.42 9.28
C VAL A 398 22.59 15.98 9.77
N GLN A 399 23.71 15.31 10.03
CA GLN A 399 23.71 14.01 10.69
C GLN A 399 23.48 14.20 12.19
N HIS A 400 22.49 13.52 12.74
CA HIS A 400 22.19 13.48 14.16
C HIS A 400 22.58 12.11 14.73
N SER A 401 23.69 12.06 15.46
CA SER A 401 24.14 10.89 16.20
C SER A 401 24.14 11.21 17.69
N VAL A 402 23.30 10.54 18.47
CA VAL A 402 23.21 10.73 19.94
C VAL A 402 23.07 12.22 20.34
N GLY A 403 22.26 12.98 19.58
CA GLY A 403 22.04 14.40 19.84
C GLY A 403 23.19 15.35 19.45
N LYS A 404 24.29 14.86 18.88
CA LYS A 404 25.38 15.71 18.35
C LYS A 404 25.23 15.89 16.83
N PRO A 405 25.23 17.13 16.31
CA PRO A 405 25.22 17.40 14.88
C PRO A 405 26.61 17.15 14.27
N ALA A 406 26.66 16.48 13.12
CA ALA A 406 27.87 16.26 12.33
C ALA A 406 27.59 16.41 10.82
N SER A 407 28.64 16.63 10.03
CA SER A 407 28.56 16.63 8.56
C SER A 407 28.37 15.20 8.02
N VAL A 408 27.51 15.04 7.01
CA VAL A 408 27.25 13.73 6.37
C VAL A 408 28.52 13.21 5.66
N ALA A 409 29.19 12.23 6.27
CA ALA A 409 30.49 11.71 5.78
C ALA A 409 30.38 10.46 4.88
N ARG A 410 29.17 9.96 4.60
CA ARG A 410 28.94 8.70 3.85
C ARG A 410 28.57 8.94 2.40
N SER A 411 28.82 7.94 1.55
CA SER A 411 28.56 7.96 0.10
C SER A 411 27.12 7.65 -0.30
N TYR A 412 26.25 7.21 0.62
CA TYR A 412 24.82 6.98 0.39
C TYR A 412 24.02 6.85 1.71
N GLY A 413 22.70 6.92 1.62
CA GLY A 413 21.75 6.66 2.71
C GLY A 413 20.38 6.19 2.23
N TYR A 414 19.43 6.05 3.16
CA TYR A 414 18.09 5.58 2.89
C TYR A 414 17.06 6.67 3.19
N MET A 415 16.18 6.97 2.24
CA MET A 415 15.01 7.82 2.43
C MET A 415 13.73 7.01 2.23
N LEU A 416 12.61 7.52 2.73
CA LEU A 416 11.29 7.00 2.39
C LEU A 416 10.68 7.84 1.28
N ALA A 417 10.18 7.19 0.23
CA ALA A 417 9.53 7.86 -0.87
C ALA A 417 8.30 8.65 -0.41
N GLU A 418 8.09 9.84 -0.99
CA GLU A 418 6.90 10.66 -0.73
C GLU A 418 5.60 9.97 -1.18
N GLU A 419 5.72 9.17 -2.24
CA GLU A 419 4.89 8.08 -2.75
C GLU A 419 5.72 7.49 -3.93
N VAL A 420 5.27 6.40 -4.57
CA VAL A 420 5.86 5.94 -5.84
C VAL A 420 5.67 7.04 -6.89
N PRO A 421 6.71 7.61 -7.53
CA PRO A 421 6.51 8.63 -8.56
C PRO A 421 5.74 8.05 -9.75
N ALA A 422 4.66 8.73 -10.11
CA ALA A 422 4.02 8.64 -11.43
C ALA A 422 4.81 9.50 -12.42
N GLY A 423 4.98 9.01 -13.65
CA GLY A 423 5.54 9.79 -14.75
C GLY A 423 7.06 9.86 -14.79
N LEU A 424 7.67 8.94 -15.53
CA LEU A 424 8.76 9.30 -16.43
C LEU A 424 8.24 9.10 -17.86
N PRO A 425 8.56 10.00 -18.79
CA PRO A 425 8.02 9.96 -20.14
C PRO A 425 8.50 8.69 -20.84
N ILE A 426 7.56 7.92 -21.40
CA ILE A 426 7.86 6.85 -22.34
C ILE A 426 7.52 7.41 -23.71
N ASP A 427 8.56 7.73 -24.47
CA ASP A 427 8.43 8.04 -25.89
C ASP A 427 7.74 6.87 -26.59
N SER A 428 6.68 7.22 -27.28
CA SER A 428 5.86 6.34 -28.10
C SER A 428 6.58 6.02 -29.41
N ILE A 429 7.06 4.79 -29.56
CA ILE A 429 7.22 4.14 -30.87
C ILE A 429 6.87 2.65 -30.73
N PRO A 430 5.99 2.09 -31.58
CA PRO A 430 5.81 0.66 -31.72
C PRO A 430 6.98 0.09 -32.53
N THR A 431 8.00 -0.38 -31.85
CA THR A 431 9.08 -1.19 -32.44
C THR A 431 9.27 -2.43 -31.58
N VAL A 432 9.38 -3.58 -32.24
CA VAL A 432 9.75 -4.89 -31.67
C VAL A 432 10.68 -4.71 -30.47
N SER A 433 10.25 -5.18 -29.29
CA SER A 433 10.96 -4.91 -28.04
C SER A 433 12.34 -5.58 -28.03
N PRO A 434 13.44 -4.88 -27.69
CA PRO A 434 14.77 -5.49 -27.62
C PRO A 434 14.88 -6.57 -26.53
N THR A 435 13.93 -6.64 -25.59
CA THR A 435 13.96 -7.58 -24.45
C THR A 435 13.24 -8.90 -24.70
N SER A 436 12.16 -8.95 -25.48
CA SER A 436 11.35 -10.16 -25.70
C SER A 436 10.63 -10.09 -27.05
N ASP A 437 10.52 -11.24 -27.71
CA ASP A 437 9.84 -11.42 -29.00
C ASP A 437 8.33 -11.71 -28.81
N VAL A 438 7.87 -11.82 -27.56
CA VAL A 438 6.48 -12.09 -27.18
C VAL A 438 5.78 -10.79 -26.75
N PRO A 439 4.52 -10.54 -27.16
CA PRO A 439 3.76 -9.38 -26.67
C PRO A 439 3.59 -9.36 -25.14
N VAL A 440 3.46 -8.16 -24.58
CA VAL A 440 3.28 -7.97 -23.13
C VAL A 440 1.99 -8.65 -22.65
N GLY A 441 2.06 -9.33 -21.50
CA GLY A 441 0.91 -9.99 -20.87
C GLY A 441 0.61 -11.40 -21.39
N ILE A 442 1.23 -11.84 -22.49
CA ILE A 442 1.03 -13.20 -23.02
C ILE A 442 1.83 -14.20 -22.18
N LYS A 443 1.12 -15.19 -21.62
CA LYS A 443 1.74 -16.28 -20.85
C LYS A 443 2.54 -17.20 -21.77
N PRO A 444 3.67 -17.75 -21.30
CA PRO A 444 4.40 -18.77 -22.05
C PRO A 444 3.54 -20.02 -22.26
N ALA A 445 3.48 -20.52 -23.49
CA ALA A 445 2.70 -21.72 -23.81
C ALA A 445 3.24 -22.98 -23.11
N ASN A 446 4.56 -23.03 -22.87
CA ASN A 446 5.23 -24.13 -22.20
C ASN A 446 6.23 -23.63 -21.15
N ILE A 447 5.71 -23.23 -19.98
CA ILE A 447 6.53 -22.76 -18.85
C ILE A 447 7.40 -23.85 -18.21
N TRP A 448 7.13 -25.12 -18.50
CA TRP A 448 7.77 -26.26 -17.86
C TRP A 448 9.11 -26.56 -18.53
N SER A 449 9.10 -27.13 -19.73
CA SER A 449 10.34 -27.47 -20.45
C SER A 449 10.87 -26.35 -21.35
N GLY A 450 10.13 -25.24 -21.48
CA GLY A 450 10.61 -24.08 -22.24
C GLY A 450 11.81 -23.40 -21.59
N PHE A 451 11.84 -23.29 -20.25
CA PHE A 451 13.06 -23.10 -19.47
C PHE A 451 12.93 -23.77 -18.10
N TYR A 452 14.03 -24.27 -17.53
CA TYR A 452 14.07 -24.92 -16.23
C TYR A 452 15.48 -24.85 -15.62
N GLN A 453 15.57 -25.25 -14.36
CA GLN A 453 16.81 -25.31 -13.59
C GLN A 453 17.81 -26.32 -14.20
N GLY A 454 19.05 -25.88 -14.45
CA GLY A 454 20.13 -26.76 -14.93
C GLY A 454 21.29 -27.02 -13.98
N VAL A 455 21.29 -26.39 -12.80
CA VAL A 455 22.28 -26.61 -11.73
C VAL A 455 21.58 -26.59 -10.37
N GLU A 456 22.08 -27.30 -9.38
CA GLU A 456 21.56 -27.23 -8.01
C GLU A 456 21.67 -25.81 -7.42
N GLY A 457 20.76 -25.44 -6.52
CA GLY A 457 20.85 -24.20 -5.73
C GLY A 457 20.08 -22.97 -6.26
N ASN A 458 19.70 -22.90 -7.54
CA ASN A 458 18.94 -21.76 -8.09
C ASN A 458 17.41 -21.97 -8.17
N CYS A 459 16.90 -23.03 -7.54
CA CYS A 459 15.49 -23.44 -7.59
C CYS A 459 14.50 -22.34 -7.20
N VAL A 460 14.81 -21.56 -6.16
CA VAL A 460 13.99 -20.44 -5.69
C VAL A 460 13.89 -19.34 -6.73
N THR A 461 14.98 -19.04 -7.44
CA THR A 461 14.97 -18.05 -8.51
C THR A 461 14.19 -18.55 -9.73
N VAL A 462 14.37 -19.81 -10.13
CA VAL A 462 13.62 -20.41 -11.25
C VAL A 462 12.12 -20.43 -10.95
N SER A 463 11.72 -20.91 -9.77
CA SER A 463 10.31 -21.01 -9.39
C SER A 463 9.63 -19.64 -9.36
N ALA A 464 10.31 -18.61 -8.83
CA ALA A 464 9.80 -17.24 -8.81
C ALA A 464 9.64 -16.64 -10.20
N ILE A 465 10.62 -16.86 -11.11
CA ILE A 465 10.52 -16.40 -12.49
C ILE A 465 9.34 -17.07 -13.21
N LYS A 466 9.17 -18.38 -13.06
CA LYS A 466 8.05 -19.12 -13.66
C LYS A 466 6.71 -18.60 -13.15
N ALA A 467 6.57 -18.45 -11.84
CA ALA A 467 5.36 -17.91 -11.23
C ALA A 467 5.06 -16.49 -11.75
N ALA A 468 6.06 -15.62 -11.83
CA ALA A 468 5.93 -14.26 -12.35
C ALA A 468 5.49 -14.24 -13.82
N MET A 469 6.09 -15.07 -14.67
CA MET A 469 5.74 -15.16 -16.09
C MET A 469 4.32 -15.73 -16.30
N MET A 470 3.87 -16.66 -15.46
CA MET A 470 2.51 -17.18 -15.54
C MET A 470 1.46 -16.22 -15.01
N LYS A 471 1.83 -15.30 -14.11
CA LYS A 471 0.94 -14.25 -13.60
C LYS A 471 0.87 -13.04 -14.54
N TYR A 472 2.01 -12.56 -15.00
CA TYR A 472 2.14 -11.26 -15.68
C TYR A 472 2.54 -11.36 -17.16
N GLY A 473 2.76 -12.56 -17.68
CA GLY A 473 3.22 -12.82 -19.04
C GLY A 473 4.73 -13.02 -19.15
N GLN A 474 5.15 -13.70 -20.22
CA GLN A 474 6.55 -14.04 -20.51
C GLN A 474 7.43 -12.78 -20.67
N ASN A 475 6.91 -11.75 -21.35
CA ASN A 475 7.68 -10.54 -21.61
C ASN A 475 8.02 -9.81 -20.29
N PRO A 476 9.31 -9.53 -20.00
CA PRO A 476 9.72 -8.85 -18.76
C PRO A 476 9.05 -7.50 -18.48
N ARG A 477 8.55 -6.80 -19.51
CA ARG A 477 7.78 -5.56 -19.36
C ARG A 477 6.41 -5.77 -18.70
N GLY A 478 5.87 -6.99 -18.73
CA GLY A 478 4.68 -7.35 -17.96
C GLY A 478 4.99 -7.48 -16.47
N ILE A 479 6.22 -7.86 -16.12
CA ILE A 479 6.63 -8.10 -14.73
C ILE A 479 7.16 -6.82 -14.08
N TYR A 480 8.04 -6.07 -14.72
CA TYR A 480 8.62 -4.83 -14.16
C TYR A 480 7.78 -3.59 -14.45
N LYS A 481 7.99 -2.53 -13.66
CA LYS A 481 7.30 -1.24 -13.84
C LYS A 481 7.78 -0.51 -15.09
N SER A 482 9.09 -0.50 -15.35
CA SER A 482 9.66 0.02 -16.59
C SER A 482 11.00 -0.64 -16.93
N ILE A 483 11.27 -0.71 -18.23
CA ILE A 483 12.56 -1.11 -18.79
C ILE A 483 12.91 -0.08 -19.86
N ILE A 484 14.01 0.62 -19.67
CA ILE A 484 14.51 1.68 -20.55
C ILE A 484 15.86 1.22 -21.11
N PRO A 485 15.96 0.94 -22.42
CA PRO A 485 17.24 0.65 -23.06
C PRO A 485 18.19 1.84 -22.94
N THR A 486 19.47 1.56 -22.77
CA THR A 486 20.56 2.55 -22.78
C THR A 486 21.65 2.07 -23.72
N ARG A 487 22.61 2.95 -24.03
CA ARG A 487 23.78 2.56 -24.85
C ARG A 487 24.58 1.42 -24.23
N GLU A 488 24.64 1.35 -22.89
CA GLU A 488 25.46 0.39 -22.15
C GLU A 488 24.67 -0.84 -21.66
N GLY A 489 23.33 -0.82 -21.78
CA GLY A 489 22.45 -1.92 -21.40
C GLY A 489 21.02 -1.45 -21.15
N TYR A 490 20.55 -1.57 -19.92
CA TYR A 490 19.17 -1.29 -19.53
C TYR A 490 19.10 -0.61 -18.16
N THR A 491 18.18 0.33 -18.01
CA THR A 491 17.69 0.77 -16.70
C THR A 491 16.35 0.10 -16.45
N VAL A 492 16.27 -0.68 -15.37
CA VAL A 492 15.06 -1.43 -15.01
C VAL A 492 14.53 -0.91 -13.69
N THR A 493 13.27 -0.47 -13.67
CA THR A 493 12.55 -0.13 -12.45
C THR A 493 11.52 -1.21 -12.16
N MET A 494 11.65 -1.85 -11.00
CA MET A 494 10.77 -2.92 -10.54
C MET A 494 9.47 -2.37 -9.94
N ARG A 495 8.50 -3.23 -9.63
CA ARG A 495 7.19 -2.81 -9.10
C ARG A 495 7.24 -2.24 -7.69
N ASP A 496 8.26 -2.59 -6.91
CA ASP A 496 8.56 -1.96 -5.61
C ASP A 496 9.40 -0.67 -5.74
N ALA A 497 9.58 -0.20 -6.98
CA ALA A 497 10.34 0.99 -7.36
C ALA A 497 11.86 0.90 -7.12
N CYS A 498 12.40 -0.28 -6.78
CA CYS A 498 13.83 -0.52 -6.89
C CYS A 498 14.27 -0.32 -8.35
N THR A 499 15.35 0.41 -8.57
CA THR A 499 15.89 0.66 -9.92
C THR A 499 17.32 0.16 -10.00
N VAL A 500 17.57 -0.69 -10.99
CA VAL A 500 18.91 -1.22 -11.28
C VAL A 500 19.35 -0.80 -12.68
N ARG A 501 20.67 -0.67 -12.85
CA ARG A 501 21.30 -0.52 -14.16
C ARG A 501 21.99 -1.82 -14.50
N LEU A 502 21.56 -2.47 -15.57
CA LEU A 502 22.09 -3.73 -16.05
C LEU A 502 22.88 -3.46 -17.32
N THR A 503 24.15 -3.85 -17.36
CA THR A 503 24.99 -3.70 -18.56
C THR A 503 24.83 -4.88 -19.52
N HIS A 504 25.22 -4.70 -20.79
CA HIS A 504 25.26 -5.81 -21.76
C HIS A 504 26.20 -6.94 -21.34
N GLU A 505 27.34 -6.61 -20.72
CA GLU A 505 28.29 -7.60 -20.19
C GLU A 505 27.71 -8.39 -19.01
N GLU A 506 26.99 -7.73 -18.09
CA GLU A 506 26.30 -8.43 -17.01
C GLU A 506 25.19 -9.33 -17.52
N LEU A 507 24.46 -8.93 -18.56
CA LEU A 507 23.46 -9.78 -19.20
C LEU A 507 24.09 -11.02 -19.87
N LYS A 508 25.29 -10.87 -20.46
CA LYS A 508 26.07 -12.00 -21.00
C LYS A 508 26.51 -12.95 -19.89
N LYS A 509 27.08 -12.41 -18.80
CA LYS A 509 27.47 -13.18 -17.62
C LYS A 509 26.29 -13.93 -17.00
N ALA A 510 25.12 -13.30 -16.92
CA ALA A 510 23.89 -13.93 -16.44
C ALA A 510 23.43 -15.10 -17.33
N ARG A 511 23.59 -14.98 -18.65
CA ARG A 511 23.29 -16.08 -19.57
C ARG A 511 24.17 -17.30 -19.29
N GLU A 512 25.44 -17.08 -19.01
CA GLU A 512 26.40 -18.14 -18.73
C GLU A 512 26.24 -18.69 -17.30
N GLY A 513 26.05 -17.82 -16.31
CA GLY A 513 26.02 -18.15 -14.88
C GLY A 513 24.65 -18.53 -14.31
N SER A 514 23.54 -18.33 -15.04
CA SER A 514 22.22 -18.82 -14.61
C SER A 514 22.10 -20.34 -14.73
N HIS A 515 22.87 -20.96 -15.62
CA HIS A 515 22.79 -22.38 -15.96
C HIS A 515 21.37 -22.86 -16.33
N PHE A 516 20.49 -21.97 -16.79
CA PHE A 516 19.16 -22.37 -17.24
C PHE A 516 19.25 -23.28 -18.47
N LYS A 517 18.36 -24.27 -18.52
CA LYS A 517 18.17 -25.18 -19.66
C LYS A 517 16.75 -25.02 -20.19
N GLY A 518 16.50 -25.43 -21.43
CA GLY A 518 15.17 -25.28 -22.00
C GLY A 518 15.13 -25.48 -23.51
N ALA A 519 13.96 -25.86 -24.01
CA ALA A 519 13.72 -26.07 -25.44
C ALA A 519 13.27 -24.80 -26.17
N ASP A 520 12.90 -23.73 -25.45
CA ASP A 520 12.41 -22.47 -26.01
C ASP A 520 13.48 -21.36 -25.84
N PRO A 521 14.23 -21.01 -26.90
CA PRO A 521 15.27 -20.00 -26.82
C PRO A 521 14.75 -18.59 -26.46
N GLY A 522 13.52 -18.26 -26.85
CA GLY A 522 12.90 -16.97 -26.56
C GLY A 522 12.53 -16.85 -25.09
N LEU A 523 11.90 -17.89 -24.54
CA LEU A 523 11.58 -17.96 -23.12
C LEU A 523 12.85 -17.99 -22.26
N LEU A 524 13.88 -18.72 -22.69
CA LEU A 524 15.16 -18.79 -21.98
C LEU A 524 15.89 -17.45 -21.97
N LYS A 525 15.83 -16.68 -23.07
CA LYS A 525 16.31 -15.29 -23.15
C LYS A 525 15.57 -14.40 -22.16
N ASP A 526 14.24 -14.47 -22.11
CA ASP A 526 13.41 -13.67 -21.20
C ASP A 526 13.66 -14.02 -19.73
N ALA A 527 13.76 -15.31 -19.40
CA ALA A 527 14.08 -15.78 -18.05
C ALA A 527 15.50 -15.35 -17.63
N THR A 528 16.47 -15.42 -18.53
CA THR A 528 17.84 -14.93 -18.29
C THR A 528 17.86 -13.44 -17.97
N PHE A 529 17.03 -12.63 -18.64
CA PHE A 529 16.93 -11.20 -18.34
C PHE A 529 16.41 -10.95 -16.92
N LEU A 530 15.36 -11.67 -16.51
CA LEU A 530 14.82 -11.57 -15.14
C LEU A 530 15.84 -12.04 -14.09
N TYR A 531 16.59 -13.10 -14.37
CA TYR A 531 17.69 -13.57 -13.53
C TYR A 531 18.78 -12.50 -13.40
N ALA A 532 19.19 -11.87 -14.50
CA ALA A 532 20.22 -10.84 -14.51
C ALA A 532 19.82 -9.61 -13.66
N VAL A 533 18.54 -9.21 -13.75
CA VAL A 533 17.99 -8.12 -12.94
C VAL A 533 17.98 -8.50 -11.44
N SER A 534 17.61 -9.74 -11.11
CA SER A 534 17.67 -10.26 -9.73
C SER A 534 19.11 -10.27 -9.19
N ALA A 535 20.09 -10.73 -9.99
CA ALA A 535 21.50 -10.73 -9.62
C ALA A 535 22.03 -9.30 -9.41
N LYS A 536 21.62 -8.35 -10.27
CA LYS A 536 22.03 -6.94 -10.12
C LYS A 536 21.47 -6.32 -8.84
N ARG A 537 20.23 -6.66 -8.50
CA ARG A 537 19.63 -6.24 -7.23
C ARG A 537 20.32 -6.88 -6.03
N ALA A 538 20.63 -8.18 -6.10
CA ALA A 538 21.38 -8.87 -5.06
C ALA A 538 22.77 -8.25 -4.83
N GLN A 539 23.48 -7.88 -5.90
CA GLN A 539 24.73 -7.13 -5.83
C GLN A 539 24.53 -5.80 -5.09
N MET A 540 23.52 -5.02 -5.48
CA MET A 540 23.21 -3.72 -4.89
C MET A 540 22.84 -3.81 -3.40
N GLU A 541 22.07 -4.84 -3.03
CA GLU A 541 21.60 -5.06 -1.66
C GLU A 541 22.64 -5.81 -0.79
N ASN A 542 23.80 -6.15 -1.36
CA ASN A 542 24.83 -6.99 -0.75
C ASN A 542 24.25 -8.28 -0.15
N HIS A 543 23.47 -9.01 -0.96
CA HIS A 543 22.90 -10.30 -0.61
C HIS A 543 23.96 -11.22 -0.01
N GLU A 544 23.60 -11.88 1.10
CA GLU A 544 24.49 -12.74 1.90
C GLU A 544 25.81 -12.11 2.33
N PHE A 545 25.89 -10.77 2.35
CA PHE A 545 27.08 -10.00 2.69
C PHE A 545 28.29 -10.17 1.77
N ARG A 546 28.17 -10.93 0.69
CA ARG A 546 29.23 -11.21 -0.28
C ARG A 546 28.91 -10.73 -1.69
N ALA A 547 27.63 -10.51 -2.02
CA ALA A 547 27.22 -10.10 -3.36
C ALA A 547 27.79 -8.73 -3.80
N ALA A 548 28.09 -7.82 -2.89
CA ALA A 548 28.66 -6.51 -3.23
C ALA A 548 30.07 -6.60 -3.83
N ALA A 549 30.75 -7.74 -3.70
CA ALA A 549 32.06 -7.98 -4.30
C ALA A 549 32.04 -7.93 -5.85
N GLY A 550 30.88 -8.19 -6.48
CA GLY A 550 30.76 -8.17 -7.93
C GLY A 550 29.49 -8.84 -8.42
N PHE A 551 29.18 -8.66 -9.71
CA PHE A 551 27.98 -9.25 -10.32
C PHE A 551 28.04 -10.79 -10.29
N GLU A 552 29.21 -11.37 -10.52
CA GLU A 552 29.46 -12.81 -10.44
C GLU A 552 29.30 -13.35 -9.02
N ALA A 553 29.78 -12.60 -8.01
CA ALA A 553 29.56 -12.95 -6.62
C ALA A 553 28.07 -12.95 -6.29
N ALA A 554 27.32 -11.96 -6.80
CA ALA A 554 25.88 -11.89 -6.65
C ALA A 554 25.16 -13.08 -7.32
N MET A 555 25.51 -13.45 -8.55
CA MET A 555 24.98 -14.67 -9.20
C MET A 555 25.29 -15.92 -8.37
N GLY A 556 26.48 -15.97 -7.74
CA GLY A 556 26.83 -17.03 -6.81
C GLY A 556 25.92 -17.11 -5.58
N THR A 557 25.33 -16.01 -5.12
CA THR A 557 24.31 -16.01 -4.02
C THR A 557 22.91 -16.38 -4.48
N LEU A 558 22.68 -16.45 -5.79
CA LEU A 558 21.40 -16.87 -6.36
C LEU A 558 21.39 -18.38 -6.65
N ASN A 559 22.57 -19.02 -6.61
CA ASN A 559 22.81 -20.38 -7.08
C ASN A 559 23.26 -21.34 -5.95
N ASP A 560 23.14 -20.97 -4.69
CA ASP A 560 23.63 -21.74 -3.54
C ASP A 560 22.55 -22.11 -2.52
N GLY A 561 21.27 -21.94 -2.86
CA GLY A 561 20.14 -22.36 -2.04
C GLY A 561 19.55 -21.21 -1.21
N GLU A 562 18.70 -20.42 -1.86
CA GLU A 562 18.09 -19.22 -1.26
C GLU A 562 16.87 -19.55 -0.37
N SER A 563 16.42 -18.58 0.46
CA SER A 563 15.20 -18.79 1.24
C SER A 563 13.93 -18.59 0.40
N PRO A 564 12.87 -19.38 0.63
CA PRO A 564 11.62 -19.24 -0.11
C PRO A 564 11.03 -17.83 -0.04
N GLY A 565 10.72 -17.26 -1.21
CA GLY A 565 10.17 -15.91 -1.35
C GLY A 565 11.21 -14.81 -1.63
N ASP A 566 12.49 -15.05 -1.36
CA ASP A 566 13.54 -14.05 -1.61
C ASP A 566 13.63 -13.67 -3.09
N ALA A 567 13.42 -14.62 -4.00
CA ALA A 567 13.48 -14.35 -5.43
C ALA A 567 12.28 -13.53 -5.92
N LEU A 568 11.09 -13.74 -5.34
CA LEU A 568 9.93 -12.89 -5.60
C LEU A 568 10.20 -11.46 -5.12
N GLN A 569 10.88 -11.30 -3.98
CA GLN A 569 11.36 -9.99 -3.54
C GLN A 569 12.37 -9.39 -4.51
N ARG A 570 13.37 -10.15 -4.97
CA ARG A 570 14.37 -9.65 -5.93
C ARG A 570 13.79 -9.24 -7.27
N LEU A 571 12.71 -9.88 -7.72
CA LEU A 571 11.93 -9.46 -8.89
C LEU A 571 11.07 -8.21 -8.62
N GLY A 572 11.07 -7.69 -7.39
CA GLY A 572 10.25 -6.55 -6.95
C GLY A 572 8.77 -6.89 -6.79
N LEU A 573 8.45 -8.17 -6.58
CA LEU A 573 7.10 -8.69 -6.45
C LEU A 573 6.69 -8.94 -4.99
N TYR A 574 7.50 -8.53 -4.01
CA TYR A 574 7.22 -8.78 -2.59
C TYR A 574 5.83 -8.29 -2.16
N ALA A 575 5.47 -7.05 -2.52
CA ALA A 575 4.16 -6.47 -2.21
C ALA A 575 2.97 -7.18 -2.90
N PHE A 576 3.25 -7.97 -3.94
CA PHE A 576 2.29 -8.77 -4.71
C PHE A 576 2.37 -10.26 -4.35
N THR A 577 3.11 -10.60 -3.30
CA THR A 577 3.24 -11.96 -2.81
C THR A 577 2.44 -12.12 -1.53
N ARG A 578 1.72 -13.24 -1.38
CA ARG A 578 1.01 -13.59 -0.15
C ARG A 578 1.35 -15.03 0.25
N GLN A 579 1.29 -15.30 1.55
CA GLN A 579 1.24 -16.67 2.04
C GLN A 579 0.01 -17.38 1.45
N SER A 580 0.17 -18.65 1.15
CA SER A 580 -0.85 -19.54 0.61
C SER A 580 -0.76 -20.89 1.32
N SER A 581 -1.53 -21.88 0.88
CA SER A 581 -1.41 -23.26 1.34
C SER A 581 -1.18 -24.18 0.16
N VAL A 582 -0.63 -25.37 0.43
CA VAL A 582 -0.44 -26.39 -0.59
C VAL A 582 -1.78 -26.79 -1.27
N GLN A 583 -2.89 -26.76 -0.52
CA GLN A 583 -4.23 -27.01 -1.06
C GLN A 583 -4.70 -25.92 -2.01
N GLU A 584 -4.41 -24.65 -1.70
CA GLU A 584 -4.78 -23.52 -2.56
C GLU A 584 -3.95 -23.54 -3.86
N LEU A 585 -2.66 -23.89 -3.79
CA LEU A 585 -1.86 -24.11 -5.00
C LEU A 585 -2.37 -25.31 -5.80
N ALA A 586 -2.75 -26.41 -5.12
CA ALA A 586 -3.32 -27.59 -5.76
C ALA A 586 -4.71 -27.36 -6.38
N SER A 587 -5.46 -26.36 -5.92
CA SER A 587 -6.76 -25.97 -6.51
C SER A 587 -6.63 -25.11 -7.76
N GLY A 588 -5.41 -24.68 -8.11
CA GLY A 588 -5.09 -24.01 -9.36
C GLY A 588 -4.51 -22.60 -9.19
N VAL A 589 -4.31 -22.11 -7.96
CA VAL A 589 -3.67 -20.82 -7.74
C VAL A 589 -2.18 -20.90 -8.11
N ALA A 590 -1.74 -19.99 -8.98
CA ALA A 590 -0.33 -19.93 -9.37
C ALA A 590 0.56 -19.34 -8.26
N GLY A 591 1.71 -19.96 -8.03
CA GLY A 591 2.58 -19.60 -6.93
C GLY A 591 3.88 -20.39 -6.89
N THR A 592 4.56 -20.36 -5.74
CA THR A 592 5.75 -21.15 -5.46
C THR A 592 5.51 -22.02 -4.23
N LEU A 593 5.99 -23.25 -4.25
CA LEU A 593 5.98 -24.17 -3.13
C LEU A 593 7.42 -24.56 -2.82
N ALA A 594 7.85 -24.44 -1.56
CA ALA A 594 9.15 -24.90 -1.13
C ALA A 594 9.03 -25.99 -0.07
N ASN A 595 9.64 -27.14 -0.34
CA ASN A 595 9.70 -28.29 0.56
C ASN A 595 10.93 -29.15 0.20
N PHE A 596 11.38 -30.02 1.12
CA PHE A 596 12.48 -30.97 0.90
C PHE A 596 13.82 -30.33 0.43
N GLY A 597 14.09 -29.09 0.85
CA GLY A 597 15.29 -28.36 0.40
C GLY A 597 15.22 -27.86 -1.06
N HIS A 598 14.02 -27.86 -1.67
CA HIS A 598 13.82 -27.44 -3.05
C HIS A 598 12.61 -26.51 -3.17
N SER A 599 12.58 -25.67 -4.23
CA SER A 599 11.47 -24.76 -4.51
C SER A 599 11.00 -24.91 -5.95
N VAL A 600 9.69 -25.07 -6.11
CA VAL A 600 9.03 -25.32 -7.41
C VAL A 600 7.96 -24.27 -7.68
N ALA A 601 7.76 -23.94 -8.95
CA ALA A 601 6.58 -23.18 -9.36
C ALA A 601 5.38 -24.12 -9.44
N VAL A 602 4.23 -23.67 -8.94
CA VAL A 602 2.95 -24.38 -9.08
C VAL A 602 2.03 -23.54 -9.93
N VAL A 603 1.43 -24.14 -10.96
CA VAL A 603 0.50 -23.49 -11.89
C VAL A 603 -0.59 -24.50 -12.23
N ASP A 604 -1.85 -24.10 -12.04
CA ASP A 604 -3.02 -24.96 -12.31
C ASP A 604 -2.94 -26.33 -11.60
N GLY A 605 -2.38 -26.37 -10.40
CA GLY A 605 -2.22 -27.59 -9.59
C GLY A 605 -1.11 -28.55 -10.06
N VAL A 606 -0.28 -28.12 -11.01
CA VAL A 606 0.91 -28.84 -11.50
C VAL A 606 2.14 -28.11 -11.02
N PHE A 607 3.16 -28.82 -10.55
CA PHE A 607 4.45 -28.22 -10.20
C PHE A 607 5.54 -28.60 -11.19
N ASP A 608 6.56 -27.73 -11.24
CA ASP A 608 7.73 -27.88 -12.09
C ASP A 608 8.76 -28.79 -11.43
N ASP A 609 9.01 -29.95 -12.02
CA ASP A 609 10.03 -30.90 -11.57
C ASP A 609 11.16 -30.93 -12.60
N TYR A 610 12.09 -29.98 -12.49
CA TYR A 610 13.19 -29.78 -13.45
C TYR A 610 12.73 -29.75 -14.92
N GLY A 611 11.62 -29.05 -15.18
CA GLY A 611 11.03 -28.90 -16.51
C GLY A 611 10.00 -29.97 -16.89
N ALA A 612 9.83 -31.01 -16.06
CA ALA A 612 8.73 -31.96 -16.19
C ALA A 612 7.48 -31.45 -15.44
N LYS A 613 6.31 -31.81 -15.96
CA LYS A 613 5.01 -31.52 -15.33
C LYS A 613 4.69 -32.63 -14.33
N THR A 614 4.58 -32.29 -13.06
CA THR A 614 4.15 -33.25 -12.03
C THR A 614 2.89 -32.75 -11.33
N SER A 615 1.88 -33.61 -11.25
CA SER A 615 0.62 -33.29 -10.54
C SER A 615 0.91 -33.11 -9.05
N LEU A 616 0.57 -31.93 -8.50
CA LEU A 616 0.77 -31.66 -7.07
C LEU A 616 -0.09 -32.61 -6.23
N LYS A 617 -1.39 -32.74 -6.56
CA LYS A 617 -2.39 -33.53 -5.81
C LYS A 617 -2.01 -34.98 -5.54
N THR A 618 -1.26 -35.60 -6.46
CA THR A 618 -0.88 -37.02 -6.40
C THR A 618 0.56 -37.23 -5.97
N SER A 619 1.26 -36.16 -5.58
CA SER A 619 2.69 -36.21 -5.23
C SER A 619 2.92 -36.13 -3.72
N GLY A 620 4.12 -36.52 -3.30
CA GLY A 620 4.59 -36.34 -1.92
C GLY A 620 4.73 -34.87 -1.49
N TRP A 621 4.56 -33.91 -2.41
CA TRP A 621 4.61 -32.47 -2.12
C TRP A 621 3.34 -31.91 -1.48
N MET A 622 2.25 -32.69 -1.40
CA MET A 622 0.96 -32.31 -0.76
C MET A 622 1.01 -32.21 0.78
N ARG A 623 2.17 -31.88 1.35
CA ARG A 623 2.35 -31.77 2.79
C ARG A 623 2.17 -30.33 3.25
N ASP A 624 1.56 -30.17 4.42
CA ASP A 624 1.27 -28.86 5.02
C ASP A 624 2.50 -28.17 5.65
N ASP A 625 3.63 -28.87 5.69
CA ASP A 625 4.91 -28.37 6.23
C ASP A 625 5.72 -27.54 5.22
N GLY A 626 5.27 -27.47 3.96
CA GLY A 626 5.89 -26.66 2.91
C GLY A 626 5.54 -25.16 2.99
N ILE A 627 6.45 -24.31 2.52
CA ILE A 627 6.21 -22.86 2.40
C ILE A 627 5.53 -22.59 1.05
N ALA A 628 4.24 -22.25 1.09
CA ALA A 628 3.45 -21.92 -0.09
C ALA A 628 3.25 -20.40 -0.20
N LEU A 629 3.58 -19.84 -1.37
CA LEU A 629 3.40 -18.43 -1.69
C LEU A 629 2.59 -18.30 -2.98
N LYS A 630 1.73 -17.28 -3.07
CA LYS A 630 0.95 -16.95 -4.27
C LYS A 630 1.19 -15.51 -4.71
N LEU A 631 1.02 -15.27 -6.01
CA LEU A 631 1.04 -13.92 -6.59
C LEU A 631 -0.39 -13.37 -6.70
N VAL A 632 -0.64 -12.23 -6.07
CA VAL A 632 -1.95 -11.54 -6.05
C VAL A 632 -2.07 -10.47 -7.13
#